data_AF-A0A7R9YUY6-F1
#
_entry.id   AF-A0A7R9YUY6-F1
#
_cell.length_a   1.000
_cell.length_b   1.000
_cell.length_c   1.000
_cell.angle_alpha   90.00
_cell.angle_beta   90.00
_cell.angle_gamma   90.00
#
_symmetry.space_group_name_H-M   'P 1'
#
loop_
_entity.id
_entity.type
_entity.pdbx_description
1 polymer ?
#
loop_
_entity_poly.entity_id
_entity_poly.type
_entity_poly.pdbx_seq_one_letter_code
_entity_poly.pdbx_strand_id
1 'polypeptide(L)'
;ASLTVVMRGLVATVETSDPGDRTAWQRFLPSGPFALLPVRGGHHNIVWSTTPNAARTLEGMSPEAFAVAANRALAGELPGMAGGPSPDAAATGGAGAVAAAAGGAFGAASDAVRKALAGLVPEAQRWRPPPKVLRWVGTPPKSFPLQLRTAGRYVLPRLALIGDAAHAVHPLAGQGVNLGLADAHALAKALAMARE
;
A
#
# COMPACT_ATOMS: atom_id res chain seq x y z
N ALA A 1 -19.67 -11.08 -22.96
CA ALA A 1 -19.38 -9.64 -22.96
C ALA A 1 -17.89 -9.46 -22.75
N SER A 2 -17.19 -8.78 -23.67
CA SER A 2 -15.76 -8.49 -23.53
C SER A 2 -15.57 -7.58 -22.32
N LEU A 3 -14.95 -8.09 -21.25
CA LEU A 3 -14.59 -7.29 -20.09
C LEU A 3 -13.42 -6.40 -20.51
N THR A 4 -13.72 -5.14 -20.85
CA THR A 4 -12.68 -4.11 -21.04
C THR A 4 -11.86 -4.04 -19.75
N VAL A 5 -10.61 -4.47 -19.81
CA VAL A 5 -9.69 -4.42 -18.67
C VAL A 5 -9.41 -2.96 -18.35
N VAL A 6 -10.04 -2.44 -17.28
CA VAL A 6 -9.92 -1.04 -16.89
C VAL A 6 -8.56 -0.77 -16.23
N MET A 7 -8.01 -1.75 -15.48
CA MET A 7 -6.74 -1.61 -14.76
C MET A 7 -5.91 -2.89 -14.79
N ARG A 8 -4.61 -2.73 -14.53
CA ARG A 8 -3.64 -3.83 -14.38
C ARG A 8 -2.91 -3.71 -13.05
N GLY A 9 -2.57 -4.84 -12.47
CA GLY A 9 -1.74 -4.95 -11.27
C GLY A 9 -0.36 -5.37 -11.70
N LEU A 10 0.64 -4.52 -11.45
CA LEU A 10 2.05 -4.79 -11.71
C LEU A 10 2.73 -5.24 -10.42
N VAL A 11 3.55 -6.28 -10.54
CA VAL A 11 4.36 -6.82 -9.46
C VAL A 11 5.83 -6.86 -9.86
N ALA A 12 6.69 -6.55 -8.90
CA ALA A 12 8.14 -6.63 -9.04
C ALA A 12 8.77 -6.82 -7.67
N THR A 13 9.88 -7.56 -7.60
CA THR A 13 10.74 -7.56 -6.41
C THR A 13 11.85 -6.54 -6.63
N VAL A 14 12.11 -5.70 -5.63
CA VAL A 14 13.07 -4.61 -5.71
C VAL A 14 14.05 -4.64 -4.54
N GLU A 15 15.26 -4.16 -4.79
CA GLU A 15 16.21 -3.80 -3.73
C GLU A 15 15.92 -2.38 -3.27
N THR A 16 16.01 -2.14 -1.95
CA THR A 16 15.77 -0.81 -1.37
C THR A 16 16.95 -0.32 -0.53
N SER A 17 16.97 0.97 -0.26
CA SER A 17 18.09 1.63 0.45
C SER A 17 18.18 1.30 1.94
N ASP A 18 17.13 0.76 2.56
CA ASP A 18 17.11 0.36 3.98
C ASP A 18 16.78 -1.13 4.10
N PRO A 19 17.80 -2.01 4.19
CA PRO A 19 17.59 -3.44 4.35
C PRO A 19 16.86 -3.84 5.64
N GLY A 20 16.82 -2.94 6.62
CA GLY A 20 16.18 -3.15 7.91
C GLY A 20 14.73 -2.69 7.96
N ASP A 21 14.21 -2.09 6.90
CA ASP A 21 12.82 -1.63 6.86
C ASP A 21 11.84 -2.82 6.88
N ARG A 22 10.92 -2.78 7.84
CA ARG A 22 9.87 -3.79 8.04
C ARG A 22 8.47 -3.21 7.90
N THR A 23 8.38 -2.01 7.33
CA THR A 23 7.11 -1.29 7.18
C THR A 23 6.50 -1.59 5.82
N ALA A 24 5.22 -1.96 5.79
CA ALA A 24 4.46 -2.00 4.55
C ALA A 24 4.00 -0.58 4.19
N TRP A 25 4.46 -0.06 3.06
CA TRP A 25 4.10 1.27 2.58
C TRP A 25 2.99 1.16 1.54
N GLN A 26 2.00 2.04 1.62
CA GLN A 26 0.99 2.17 0.59
C GLN A 26 0.63 3.63 0.37
N ARG A 27 0.51 4.00 -0.91
CA ARG A 27 0.04 5.31 -1.34
C ARG A 27 -1.06 5.15 -2.38
N PHE A 28 -2.12 5.93 -2.24
CA PHE A 28 -3.19 6.00 -3.23
C PHE A 28 -2.88 7.10 -4.23
N LEU A 29 -2.74 6.73 -5.50
CA LEU A 29 -2.59 7.66 -6.62
C LEU A 29 -3.89 7.72 -7.42
N PRO A 30 -4.13 8.79 -8.21
CA PRO A 30 -5.28 8.84 -9.12
C PRO A 30 -5.32 7.66 -10.12
N SER A 31 -4.16 7.09 -10.46
CA SER A 31 -4.02 5.94 -11.35
C SER A 31 -4.21 4.58 -10.65
N GLY A 32 -4.32 4.56 -9.33
CA GLY A 32 -4.44 3.35 -8.53
C GLY A 32 -3.45 3.31 -7.36
N PRO A 33 -3.64 2.38 -6.40
CA PRO A 33 -2.72 2.22 -5.28
C PRO A 33 -1.34 1.71 -5.72
N PHE A 34 -0.30 2.24 -5.06
CA PHE A 34 1.06 1.75 -5.09
C PHE A 34 1.42 1.24 -3.70
N ALA A 35 1.92 0.01 -3.60
CA ALA A 35 2.38 -0.57 -2.35
C ALA A 35 3.81 -1.10 -2.47
N LEU A 36 4.56 -0.98 -1.38
CA LEU A 36 5.91 -1.51 -1.18
C LEU A 36 5.90 -2.37 0.08
N LEU A 37 6.02 -3.68 -0.11
CA LEU A 37 5.84 -4.68 0.94
C LEU A 37 7.20 -5.28 1.31
N PRO A 38 7.61 -5.21 2.59
CA PRO A 38 8.92 -5.70 3.01
C PRO A 38 9.01 -7.22 2.85
N VAL A 39 10.14 -7.70 2.36
CA VAL A 39 10.51 -9.12 2.37
C VAL A 39 11.91 -9.28 2.98
N ARG A 40 12.34 -10.52 3.22
CA ARG A 40 13.66 -10.78 3.81
C ARG A 40 14.80 -10.40 2.86
N GLY A 41 15.96 -10.07 3.43
CA GLY A 41 17.18 -9.82 2.66
C GLY A 41 17.30 -8.39 2.11
N GLY A 42 16.57 -7.43 2.67
CA GLY A 42 16.60 -6.04 2.21
C GLY A 42 15.92 -5.81 0.85
N HIS A 43 14.98 -6.69 0.53
CA HIS A 43 14.14 -6.56 -0.65
C HIS A 43 12.72 -6.18 -0.26
N HIS A 44 11.99 -5.64 -1.22
CA HIS A 44 10.56 -5.35 -1.08
C HIS A 44 9.83 -5.83 -2.33
N ASN A 45 8.58 -6.23 -2.18
CA ASN A 45 7.68 -6.49 -3.29
C ASN A 45 6.84 -5.25 -3.58
N ILE A 46 6.84 -4.82 -4.83
CA ILE A 46 5.93 -3.78 -5.32
C ILE A 46 4.63 -4.44 -5.76
N VAL A 47 3.51 -3.82 -5.38
CA VAL A 47 2.19 -4.08 -5.96
C VAL A 47 1.63 -2.75 -6.43
N TRP A 48 1.55 -2.56 -7.74
CA TRP A 48 1.19 -1.28 -8.35
C TRP A 48 0.01 -1.44 -9.31
N SER A 49 -1.14 -0.90 -8.90
CA SER A 49 -2.31 -0.78 -9.77
C SER A 49 -2.17 0.43 -10.68
N THR A 50 -2.33 0.22 -11.98
CA THR A 50 -2.21 1.31 -12.96
C THR A 50 -3.00 1.00 -14.24
N THR A 51 -2.99 1.93 -15.20
CA THR A 51 -3.66 1.76 -16.50
C THR A 51 -2.94 0.72 -17.36
N PRO A 52 -3.64 0.07 -18.32
CA PRO A 52 -3.01 -0.89 -19.21
C PRO A 52 -1.80 -0.34 -20.00
N ASN A 53 -1.84 0.94 -20.37
CA ASN A 53 -0.75 1.57 -21.09
C ASN A 53 0.47 1.80 -20.20
N ALA A 54 0.27 2.36 -19.01
CA ALA A 54 1.34 2.60 -18.05
C ALA A 54 2.00 1.28 -17.60
N ALA A 55 1.22 0.23 -17.37
CA ALA A 55 1.75 -1.09 -17.03
C ALA A 55 2.69 -1.63 -18.12
N ARG A 56 2.29 -1.56 -19.40
CA ARG A 56 3.16 -1.99 -20.52
C ARG A 56 4.47 -1.20 -20.59
N THR A 57 4.40 0.11 -20.35
CA THR A 57 5.62 0.93 -20.30
C THR A 57 6.53 0.47 -19.17
N LEU A 58 5.99 0.25 -17.97
CA LEU A 58 6.75 -0.19 -16.79
C LEU A 58 7.39 -1.57 -16.97
N GLU A 59 6.69 -2.51 -17.64
CA GLU A 59 7.23 -3.85 -17.96
C GLU A 59 8.45 -3.80 -18.88
N GLY A 60 8.58 -2.76 -19.71
CA GLY A 60 9.69 -2.57 -20.64
C GLY A 60 10.85 -1.73 -20.11
N MET A 61 10.79 -1.25 -18.86
CA MET A 61 11.82 -0.38 -18.30
C MET A 61 13.05 -1.14 -17.83
N SER A 62 14.23 -0.50 -17.97
CA SER A 62 15.44 -0.95 -17.28
C SER A 62 15.26 -0.93 -15.75
N PRO A 63 16.08 -1.66 -14.98
CA PRO A 63 16.02 -1.65 -13.52
C PRO A 63 16.07 -0.24 -12.90
N GLU A 64 16.90 0.63 -13.45
CA GLU A 64 17.13 1.99 -12.96
C GLU A 64 15.97 2.91 -13.35
N ALA A 65 15.49 2.83 -14.60
CA ALA A 65 14.35 3.61 -15.06
C ALA A 65 13.07 3.26 -14.28
N PHE A 66 12.87 1.97 -14.00
CA PHE A 66 11.78 1.50 -13.17
C PHE A 66 11.88 2.02 -11.73
N ALA A 67 13.09 2.03 -11.14
CA ALA A 67 13.31 2.57 -9.81
C ALA A 67 12.95 4.06 -9.72
N VAL A 68 13.30 4.85 -10.74
CA VAL A 68 12.89 6.27 -10.82
C VAL A 68 11.36 6.39 -10.83
N ALA A 69 10.67 5.60 -11.66
CA ALA A 69 9.22 5.61 -11.73
C ALA A 69 8.56 5.19 -10.39
N ALA A 70 9.07 4.14 -9.76
CA ALA A 70 8.59 3.64 -8.47
C ALA A 70 8.79 4.66 -7.35
N ASN A 71 9.96 5.30 -7.28
CA ASN A 71 10.23 6.35 -6.30
C ASN A 71 9.34 7.59 -6.50
N ARG A 72 9.06 7.98 -7.74
CA ARG A 72 8.09 9.06 -8.04
C ARG A 72 6.67 8.68 -7.60
N ALA A 73 6.26 7.43 -7.85
CA ALA A 73 4.95 6.93 -7.40
C ALA A 73 4.85 6.90 -5.86
N LEU A 74 5.93 6.52 -5.18
CA LEU A 74 5.97 6.39 -3.71
C LEU A 74 6.07 7.75 -2.99
N ALA A 75 6.92 8.66 -3.47
CA ALA A 75 7.18 9.95 -2.81
C ALA A 75 6.37 11.14 -3.39
N GLY A 76 6.00 11.09 -4.68
CA GLY A 76 5.29 12.16 -5.38
C GLY A 76 6.20 13.19 -6.03
N GLU A 77 5.66 13.97 -6.98
CA GLU A 77 6.26 15.21 -7.46
C GLU A 77 5.72 16.36 -6.61
N LEU A 78 6.45 16.75 -5.56
CA LEU A 78 6.22 18.04 -4.90
C LEU A 78 7.55 18.79 -4.87
N PRO A 79 7.70 19.86 -5.68
CA PRO A 79 8.87 20.74 -5.60
C PRO A 79 9.02 21.26 -4.17
N GLY A 80 10.19 21.06 -3.57
CA GLY A 80 10.53 21.62 -2.25
C GLY A 80 10.13 20.80 -1.02
N MET A 81 9.48 19.64 -1.16
CA MET A 81 9.24 18.72 -0.04
C MET A 81 10.06 17.44 -0.19
N ALA A 82 11.29 17.46 0.33
CA ALA A 82 12.04 16.24 0.58
C ALA A 82 11.34 15.45 1.71
N GLY A 83 10.40 14.59 1.33
CA GLY A 83 9.54 13.84 2.25
C GLY A 83 8.11 14.33 2.14
N GLY A 84 7.21 13.47 1.65
CA GLY A 84 5.77 13.75 1.67
C GLY A 84 5.28 14.07 3.10
N PRO A 85 4.06 14.60 3.26
CA PRO A 85 3.55 14.99 4.57
C PRO A 85 3.67 13.82 5.54
N SER A 86 4.53 14.00 6.56
CA SER A 86 4.61 13.06 7.67
C SER A 86 3.24 13.05 8.37
N PRO A 87 2.64 11.89 8.65
CA PRO A 87 1.50 11.78 9.56
C PRO A 87 1.77 12.46 10.91
N ASP A 88 3.02 12.53 11.36
CA ASP A 88 3.39 13.26 12.57
C ASP A 88 3.30 14.77 12.39
N ALA A 89 3.56 15.30 11.19
CA ALA A 89 3.37 16.72 10.90
C ALA A 89 1.88 17.10 10.97
N ALA A 90 1.00 16.20 10.54
CA ALA A 90 -0.45 16.35 10.71
C ALA A 90 -0.88 16.22 12.18
N ALA A 91 -0.26 15.32 12.96
CA ALA A 91 -0.48 15.20 14.40
C ALA A 91 -0.04 16.45 15.19
N THR A 92 1.06 17.10 14.80
CA THR A 92 1.46 18.41 15.35
C THR A 92 0.57 19.57 14.90
N GLY A 93 -0.24 19.42 13.84
CA GLY A 93 -1.26 20.39 13.45
C GLY A 93 -2.39 20.51 14.49
N GLY A 94 -2.68 19.43 15.23
CA GLY A 94 -3.60 19.45 16.37
C GLY A 94 -3.06 20.20 17.58
N ALA A 95 -1.73 20.32 17.71
CA ALA A 95 -1.10 21.16 18.74
C ALA A 95 -1.39 22.65 18.52
N GLY A 96 -1.66 23.07 17.28
CA GLY A 96 -2.11 24.43 16.97
C GLY A 96 -3.51 24.75 17.52
N ALA A 97 -4.39 23.75 17.60
CA ALA A 97 -5.74 23.93 18.14
C ALA A 97 -5.74 24.07 19.68
N VAL A 98 -4.86 23.33 20.38
CA VAL A 98 -4.68 23.52 21.84
C VAL A 98 -3.89 24.80 22.18
N ALA A 99 -3.01 25.27 21.30
CA ALA A 99 -2.35 26.57 21.44
C ALA A 99 -3.32 27.76 21.20
N ALA A 100 -4.28 27.63 20.28
CA ALA A 100 -5.32 28.64 20.05
C ALA A 100 -6.34 28.72 21.20
N ALA A 101 -6.56 27.63 21.94
CA ALA A 101 -7.42 27.59 23.12
C ALA A 101 -6.76 28.17 24.39
N ALA A 102 -5.43 28.31 24.41
CA ALA A 102 -4.68 28.93 25.50
C ALA A 102 -4.34 30.37 25.11
N GLY A 103 -5.21 31.31 25.49
CA GLY A 103 -5.10 32.73 25.17
C GLY A 103 -3.68 33.32 25.31
N GLY A 104 -3.27 34.00 24.25
CA GLY A 104 -2.13 34.91 24.07
C GLY A 104 -1.08 35.02 25.18
N ALA A 105 0.08 34.36 24.99
CA ALA A 105 1.40 34.83 25.44
C ALA A 105 2.59 33.91 25.01
N PHE A 106 2.53 33.17 23.89
CA PHE A 106 3.51 32.10 23.61
C PHE A 106 4.17 32.12 22.22
N GLY A 107 4.35 33.29 21.61
CA GLY A 107 5.00 33.42 20.29
C GLY A 107 6.45 32.92 20.21
N ALA A 108 7.19 32.93 21.32
CA ALA A 108 8.62 32.56 21.34
C ALA A 108 8.91 31.15 21.90
N ALA A 109 7.90 30.45 22.44
CA ALA A 109 8.08 29.15 23.10
C ALA A 109 7.44 27.97 22.33
N SER A 110 7.05 28.20 21.07
CA SER A 110 6.46 27.15 20.22
C SER A 110 7.46 26.03 19.89
N ASP A 111 8.74 26.34 19.71
CA ASP A 111 9.76 25.34 19.37
C ASP A 111 10.14 24.45 20.57
N ALA A 112 10.20 25.03 21.77
CA ALA A 112 10.46 24.27 22.99
C ALA A 112 9.30 23.32 23.32
N VAL A 113 8.06 23.79 23.17
CA VAL A 113 6.85 22.96 23.34
C VAL A 113 6.77 21.89 22.24
N ARG A 114 7.09 22.21 20.98
CA ARG A 114 7.15 21.24 19.88
C ARG A 114 8.20 20.17 20.14
N LYS A 115 9.40 20.55 20.62
CA LYS A 115 10.49 19.62 20.94
C LYS A 115 10.15 18.75 22.16
N ALA A 116 9.46 19.29 23.16
CA ALA A 116 8.98 18.53 24.31
C ALA A 116 7.89 17.53 23.92
N LEU A 117 6.91 17.93 23.10
CA LEU A 117 5.87 17.05 22.57
C LEU A 117 6.43 15.97 21.63
N ALA A 118 7.42 16.30 20.80
CA ALA A 118 8.11 15.33 19.95
C ALA A 118 8.88 14.26 20.76
N GLY A 119 9.27 14.57 22.00
CA GLY A 119 9.87 13.61 22.94
C GLY A 119 8.89 12.67 23.62
N LEU A 120 7.57 12.91 23.51
CA LEU A 120 6.51 12.07 24.10
C LEU A 120 6.03 10.97 23.15
N VAL A 121 6.33 11.06 21.85
CA VAL A 121 6.06 9.98 20.89
C VAL A 121 7.24 9.00 20.97
N PRO A 122 7.01 7.74 21.40
CA PRO A 122 8.07 6.73 21.38
C PRO A 122 8.72 6.67 19.99
N GLU A 123 10.04 6.51 19.91
CA GLU A 123 10.78 6.47 18.64
C GLU A 123 10.17 5.48 17.63
N ALA A 124 9.57 4.39 18.12
CA ALA A 124 8.87 3.37 17.33
C ALA A 124 7.59 3.85 16.63
N GLN A 125 7.05 5.01 16.99
CA GLN A 125 5.84 5.61 16.42
C GLN A 125 6.13 6.84 15.56
N ARG A 126 7.40 7.22 15.40
CA ARG A 126 7.77 8.32 14.50
C ARG A 126 7.68 7.88 13.05
N TRP A 127 7.02 8.69 12.25
CA TRP A 127 7.02 8.56 10.81
C TRP A 127 8.45 8.60 10.27
N ARG A 128 8.76 7.61 9.45
CA ARG A 128 9.97 7.59 8.62
C ARG A 128 9.53 7.70 7.16
N PRO A 129 10.31 8.32 6.28
CA PRO A 129 10.03 8.22 4.85
C PRO A 129 10.24 6.77 4.38
N PRO A 130 9.50 6.31 3.35
CA PRO A 130 9.74 5.01 2.76
C PRO A 130 11.17 4.88 2.21
N PRO A 131 11.75 3.67 2.22
CA PRO A 131 13.06 3.46 1.65
C PRO A 131 13.03 3.66 0.14
N LYS A 132 14.15 4.13 -0.43
CA LYS A 132 14.25 4.35 -1.88
C LYS A 132 14.38 3.01 -2.59
N VAL A 133 13.61 2.84 -3.65
CA VAL A 133 13.79 1.74 -4.60
C VAL A 133 15.07 1.98 -5.38
N LEU A 134 15.97 1.00 -5.42
CA LEU A 134 17.24 1.10 -6.13
C LEU A 134 17.14 0.50 -7.54
N ARG A 135 16.54 -0.69 -7.65
CA ARG A 135 16.37 -1.45 -8.90
C ARG A 135 15.43 -2.63 -8.67
N TRP A 136 14.81 -3.15 -9.73
CA TRP A 136 14.19 -4.47 -9.66
C TRP A 136 15.25 -5.58 -9.72
N VAL A 137 14.95 -6.72 -9.11
CA VAL A 137 15.84 -7.89 -9.03
C VAL A 137 15.10 -9.16 -9.45
N GLY A 138 15.85 -10.11 -10.02
CA GLY A 138 15.30 -11.38 -10.49
C GLY A 138 14.44 -11.19 -11.74
N THR A 139 13.14 -11.48 -11.65
CA THR A 139 12.23 -11.34 -12.78
C THR A 139 11.89 -9.87 -13.04
N PRO A 140 11.93 -9.39 -14.30
CA PRO A 140 11.45 -8.06 -14.65
C PRO A 140 9.99 -7.85 -14.19
N PRO A 141 9.56 -6.59 -14.00
CA PRO A 141 8.19 -6.27 -13.64
C PRO A 141 7.18 -6.96 -14.56
N LYS A 142 6.14 -7.55 -13.97
CA LYS A 142 5.06 -8.22 -14.69
C LYS A 142 3.72 -7.69 -14.24
N SER A 143 2.82 -7.50 -15.19
CA SER A 143 1.46 -7.07 -14.91
C SER A 143 0.42 -8.11 -15.32
N PHE A 144 -0.70 -8.13 -14.61
CA PHE A 144 -1.85 -8.95 -14.87
C PHE A 144 -3.13 -8.10 -14.88
N PRO A 145 -4.19 -8.50 -15.61
CA PRO A 145 -5.45 -7.78 -15.61
C PRO A 145 -6.07 -7.79 -14.21
N LEU A 146 -6.55 -6.64 -13.74
CA LEU A 146 -7.37 -6.56 -12.54
C LEU A 146 -8.83 -6.57 -12.97
N GLN A 147 -9.60 -7.47 -12.37
CA GLN A 147 -11.01 -7.64 -12.65
C GLN A 147 -11.79 -7.49 -11.36
N LEU A 148 -12.79 -6.62 -11.37
CA LEU A 148 -13.82 -6.63 -10.36
C LEU A 148 -14.83 -7.70 -10.76
N ARG A 149 -14.99 -8.73 -9.93
CA ARG A 149 -15.97 -9.79 -10.16
C ARG A 149 -16.70 -10.07 -8.87
N THR A 150 -18.01 -10.24 -8.96
CA THR A 150 -18.83 -10.70 -7.84
C THR A 150 -19.84 -11.70 -8.38
N ALA A 151 -19.96 -12.86 -7.73
CA ALA A 151 -21.00 -13.82 -8.04
C ALA A 151 -22.33 -13.34 -7.45
N GLY A 152 -23.41 -13.35 -8.22
CA GLY A 152 -24.75 -13.02 -7.67
C GLY A 152 -25.25 -14.06 -6.66
N ARG A 153 -24.67 -15.27 -6.70
CA ARG A 153 -24.99 -16.36 -5.77
C ARG A 153 -23.73 -17.19 -5.52
N TYR A 154 -23.43 -17.42 -4.24
CA TYR A 154 -22.20 -18.08 -3.81
C TYR A 154 -22.38 -19.58 -3.59
N VAL A 155 -23.64 -20.04 -3.42
CA VAL A 155 -23.95 -21.43 -3.10
C VAL A 155 -25.14 -21.95 -3.92
N LEU A 156 -25.07 -23.24 -4.27
CA LEU A 156 -26.14 -24.04 -4.86
C LEU A 156 -26.15 -25.42 -4.19
N PRO A 157 -27.18 -26.27 -4.40
CA PRO A 157 -27.15 -27.63 -3.88
C PRO A 157 -25.85 -28.35 -4.28
N ARG A 158 -25.07 -28.74 -3.27
CA ARG A 158 -23.76 -29.43 -3.42
C ARG A 158 -22.68 -28.62 -4.16
N LEU A 159 -22.77 -27.30 -4.19
CA LEU A 159 -21.76 -26.42 -4.79
C LEU A 159 -21.58 -25.14 -3.95
N ALA A 160 -20.33 -24.77 -3.69
CA ALA A 160 -19.96 -23.48 -3.09
C ALA A 160 -18.83 -22.85 -3.91
N LEU A 161 -18.93 -21.54 -4.16
CA LEU A 161 -17.88 -20.72 -4.76
C LEU A 161 -17.13 -20.00 -3.64
N ILE A 162 -15.79 -19.96 -3.72
CA ILE A 162 -14.91 -19.27 -2.76
C ILE A 162 -13.76 -18.55 -3.51
N GLY A 163 -13.16 -17.54 -2.87
CA GLY A 163 -12.06 -16.75 -3.44
C GLY A 163 -12.43 -16.12 -4.78
N ASP A 164 -11.48 -16.07 -5.73
CA ASP A 164 -11.65 -15.46 -7.06
C ASP A 164 -12.82 -16.04 -7.88
N ALA A 165 -13.30 -17.26 -7.55
CA ALA A 165 -14.49 -17.83 -8.18
C ALA A 165 -15.79 -17.14 -7.72
N ALA A 166 -15.80 -16.64 -6.49
CA ALA A 166 -16.94 -15.96 -5.87
C ALA A 166 -16.80 -14.43 -5.93
N HIS A 167 -15.61 -13.89 -5.70
CA HIS A 167 -15.33 -12.47 -5.74
C HIS A 167 -13.87 -12.18 -6.06
N ALA A 168 -13.66 -11.16 -6.88
CA ALA A 168 -12.39 -10.48 -7.08
C ALA A 168 -12.66 -9.01 -6.78
N VAL A 169 -12.08 -8.51 -5.68
CA VAL A 169 -12.33 -7.17 -5.15
C VAL A 169 -11.29 -6.15 -5.63
N HIS A 170 -11.55 -4.86 -5.41
CA HIS A 170 -10.59 -3.81 -5.73
C HIS A 170 -9.25 -4.09 -5.02
N PRO A 171 -8.11 -3.96 -5.72
CA PRO A 171 -6.80 -4.30 -5.17
C PRO A 171 -6.50 -3.53 -3.88
N LEU A 172 -6.27 -4.28 -2.81
CA LEU A 172 -5.73 -3.82 -1.52
C LEU A 172 -4.40 -4.55 -1.27
N ALA A 173 -3.35 -4.13 -1.98
CA ALA A 173 -1.95 -4.56 -1.78
C ALA A 173 -1.72 -6.02 -1.35
N GLY A 174 -2.33 -6.98 -2.05
CA GLY A 174 -2.11 -8.41 -1.81
C GLY A 174 -3.06 -9.10 -0.82
N GLN A 175 -4.17 -8.47 -0.43
CA GLN A 175 -5.16 -9.10 0.46
C GLN A 175 -6.07 -10.17 -0.17
N GLY A 176 -6.00 -10.40 -1.50
CA GLY A 176 -6.90 -11.34 -2.19
C GLY A 176 -6.85 -12.77 -1.62
N VAL A 177 -5.65 -13.29 -1.35
CA VAL A 177 -5.48 -14.62 -0.72
C VAL A 177 -6.08 -14.68 0.68
N ASN A 178 -5.96 -13.61 1.47
CA ASN A 178 -6.52 -13.58 2.82
C ASN A 178 -8.04 -13.71 2.79
N LEU A 179 -8.69 -13.07 1.82
CA LEU A 179 -10.14 -13.16 1.64
C LEU A 179 -10.56 -14.57 1.20
N GLY A 180 -9.85 -15.18 0.25
CA GLY A 180 -10.11 -16.58 -0.15
C GLY A 180 -9.87 -17.60 0.97
N LEU A 181 -8.87 -17.37 1.84
CA LEU A 181 -8.64 -18.20 3.02
C LEU A 181 -9.75 -18.04 4.07
N ALA A 182 -10.28 -16.82 4.24
CA ALA A 182 -11.43 -16.58 5.09
C ALA A 182 -12.68 -17.33 4.57
N ASP A 183 -12.90 -17.34 3.26
CA ASP A 183 -13.98 -18.13 2.64
C ASP A 183 -13.79 -19.63 2.88
N ALA A 184 -12.56 -20.13 2.69
CA ALA A 184 -12.24 -21.55 2.92
C ALA A 184 -12.48 -21.93 4.39
N HIS A 185 -12.10 -21.07 5.32
CA HIS A 185 -12.38 -21.26 6.75
C HIS A 185 -13.88 -21.29 7.04
N ALA A 186 -14.64 -20.34 6.50
CA ALA A 186 -16.09 -20.29 6.66
C ALA A 186 -16.79 -21.53 6.09
N LEU A 187 -16.38 -21.99 4.90
CA LEU A 187 -16.90 -23.19 4.27
C LEU A 187 -16.58 -24.45 5.09
N ALA A 188 -15.33 -24.60 5.56
CA ALA A 188 -14.93 -25.73 6.39
C ALA A 188 -15.76 -25.82 7.67
N LYS A 189 -16.01 -24.68 8.33
CA LYS A 189 -16.86 -24.61 9.52
C LYS A 189 -18.31 -25.03 9.22
N ALA A 190 -18.89 -24.54 8.13
CA ALA A 190 -20.25 -24.89 7.73
C ALA A 190 -20.40 -26.40 7.42
N LEU A 191 -19.41 -26.99 6.75
CA LEU A 191 -19.38 -28.42 6.46
C LEU A 191 -19.22 -29.28 7.71
N ALA A 192 -18.44 -28.82 8.70
CA ALA A 192 -18.30 -29.51 9.98
C ALA A 192 -19.62 -29.54 10.76
N MET A 193 -20.30 -28.39 10.85
CA MET A 193 -21.60 -28.28 11.53
C MET A 193 -22.69 -29.12 10.86
N ALA A 194 -22.66 -29.29 9.54
CA ALA A 194 -23.65 -30.07 8.81
C ALA A 194 -23.45 -31.60 8.89
N ARG A 195 -22.32 -32.04 9.47
CA ARG A 195 -22.04 -33.46 9.71
C ARG A 195 -22.56 -33.96 11.06
N GLU A 196 -22.85 -33.05 11.98
CA GLU A 196 -23.46 -33.32 13.29
C GLU A 196 -24.99 -33.37 13.16
#